data_AF-Q47I56-F1
#
_entry.id   AF-Q47I56-F1
#
_cell.length_a   1.000
_cell.length_b   1.000
_cell.length_c   1.000
_cell.angle_alpha   90.00
_cell.angle_beta   90.00
_cell.angle_gamma   90.00
#
_symmetry.space_group_name_H-M   'P 1'
#
loop_
_entity.id
_entity.type
_entity.pdbx_description
1 polymer ?
#
loop_
_entity_poly.entity_id
_entity_poly.type
_entity_poly.pdbx_seq_one_letter_code
_entity_poly.pdbx_strand_id
1 'polypeptide(L)' 'MAWELLFTSDIGLMSLVVIVGVLVIGAVMGKMYAGKMDEESRKLGK' A
#
# COMPACT_ATOMS: atom_id res chain seq x y z
N MET A 1 2.00 2.20 24.90
CA MET A 1 0.80 3.08 24.97
C MET A 1 -0.21 2.74 23.87
N ALA A 2 -0.06 3.16 22.62
CA ALA A 2 -0.92 2.66 21.52
C ALA A 2 -0.30 1.45 20.78
N TRP A 3 1.03 1.39 20.73
CA TRP A 3 1.79 0.29 20.13
C TRP A 3 1.50 -1.05 20.81
N GLU A 4 1.62 -1.11 22.14
CA GLU A 4 1.21 -2.27 22.95
C GLU A 4 -0.22 -2.70 22.61
N LEU A 5 -1.21 -1.79 22.65
CA LEU A 5 -2.60 -2.11 22.31
C LEU A 5 -2.79 -2.67 20.88
N LEU A 6 -2.01 -2.20 19.90
CA LEU A 6 -2.03 -2.71 18.53
C LEU A 6 -1.47 -4.14 18.43
N PHE A 7 -0.43 -4.47 19.21
CA PHE A 7 0.26 -5.76 19.08
C PHE A 7 -0.21 -6.84 20.06
N THR A 8 -0.82 -6.48 21.19
CA THR A 8 -1.25 -7.45 22.23
C THR A 8 -2.77 -7.57 22.38
N SER A 9 -3.57 -6.78 21.66
CA SER A 9 -5.04 -6.90 21.67
C SER A 9 -5.54 -7.58 20.41
N ASP A 10 -6.55 -8.45 20.52
CA ASP A 10 -7.19 -9.12 19.37
C ASP A 10 -7.72 -8.12 18.33
N ILE A 11 -8.25 -6.99 18.81
CA ILE A 11 -8.72 -5.87 17.97
C ILE A 11 -7.54 -5.15 17.31
N GLY A 12 -6.45 -4.96 18.07
CA GLY A 12 -5.22 -4.36 17.58
C GLY A 12 -4.64 -5.13 16.41
N LEU A 13 -4.51 -6.46 16.57
CA LEU A 13 -3.95 -7.34 15.55
C LEU A 13 -4.82 -7.38 14.29
N MET A 14 -6.15 -7.46 14.45
CA MET A 14 -7.11 -7.39 13.33
C MET A 14 -7.03 -6.05 12.60
N SER A 15 -6.90 -4.93 13.32
CA SER A 15 -6.74 -3.61 12.71
C SER A 15 -5.40 -3.47 11.96
N LEU A 16 -4.33 -4.11 12.47
CA LEU A 16 -3.01 -4.15 11.83
C LEU A 16 -3.07 -4.82 10.45
N VAL A 17 -3.81 -5.92 10.33
CA VAL A 17 -4.01 -6.61 9.04
C VAL A 17 -4.66 -5.67 8.02
N VAL A 18 -5.68 -4.91 8.43
CA VAL A 18 -6.37 -3.96 7.55
C VAL A 18 -5.44 -2.83 7.13
N ILE A 19 -4.69 -2.25 8.06
CA ILE A 19 -3.73 -1.18 7.79
C ILE A 19 -2.67 -1.65 6.78
N VAL A 20 -2.08 -2.83 7.02
CA VAL A 20 -1.09 -3.42 6.11
C VAL A 20 -1.72 -3.72 4.74
N GLY A 21 -2.95 -4.24 4.71
CA GLY A 21 -3.68 -4.51 3.47
C GLY A 21 -3.88 -3.25 2.61
N VAL A 22 -4.30 -2.14 3.21
CA VAL A 22 -4.46 -0.86 2.50
C VAL A 22 -3.13 -0.34 1.97
N LEU A 23 -2.06 -0.43 2.76
CA LEU A 23 -0.72 0.00 2.33
C LEU A 23 -0.20 -0.83 1.14
N VAL A 24 -0.41 -2.15 1.16
CA VAL A 24 -0.02 -3.03 0.06
C VAL A 24 -0.80 -2.69 -1.22
N ILE A 25 -2.12 -2.49 -1.12
CA ILE A 25 -2.95 -2.11 -2.28
C ILE A 25 -2.50 -0.75 -2.83
N GLY A 26 -2.29 0.23 -1.96
CA GLY A 26 -1.80 1.56 -2.34
C GLY A 26 -0.45 1.49 -3.05
N ALA A 27 0.48 0.68 -2.53
CA ALA A 27 1.80 0.49 -3.14
C ALA A 27 1.72 -0.22 -4.50
N VAL A 28 0.92 -1.29 -4.62
CA VAL A 28 0.72 -2.02 -5.89
C VAL A 28 0.08 -1.11 -6.93
N MET A 29 -0.98 -0.38 -6.57
CA MET A 29 -1.62 0.58 -7.47
C MET A 29 -0.64 1.68 -7.86
N GLY A 30 0.05 2.30 -6.91
CA GLY A 30 1.07 3.31 -7.19
C GLY A 30 2.15 2.82 -8.16
N LYS A 31 2.65 1.60 -7.97
CA LYS A 31 3.62 0.97 -8.87
C LYS A 31 3.05 0.73 -10.28
N MET A 32 1.83 0.22 -10.39
CA MET A 32 1.18 -0.02 -11.68
C MET A 32 0.91 1.28 -12.44
N TYR A 33 0.44 2.33 -11.75
CA TYR A 33 0.20 3.63 -12.36
C TYR A 33 1.51 4.31 -12.79
N ALA A 34 2.53 4.29 -11.94
CA ALA A 34 3.85 4.81 -12.30
C ALA A 34 4.46 4.09 -13.52
N GLY A 35 4.32 2.76 -13.60
CA GLY A 35 4.77 1.98 -14.75
C GLY A 35 4.01 2.30 -16.04
N LYS A 36 2.69 2.55 -15.96
CA LYS A 36 1.90 3.00 -17.13
C LYS A 36 2.33 4.39 -17.61
N MET A 37 2.65 5.31 -16.70
CA MET A 37 3.14 6.64 -17.06
C MET A 37 4.50 6.58 -17.77
N ASP A 38 5.38 5.67 -17.34
CA ASP A 38 6.66 5.42 -18.02
C ASP A 38 6.45 4.83 -19.43
N GLU A 39 5.55 3.84 -19.57
CA GLU A 39 5.21 3.26 -20.87
C GLU A 39 4.58 4.27 -21.84
N GLU A 40 3.67 5.12 -21.38
CA GLU A 40 3.08 6.19 -22.19
C GLU A 40 4.12 7.25 -22.57
N SER A 41 4.95 7.69 -21.63
CA SER A 41 6.04 8.65 -21.90
C SER A 41 7.01 8.11 -22.96
N ARG A 42 7.33 6.81 -22.90
CA ARG A 42 8.23 6.16 -23.86
C ARG A 42 7.60 5.95 -25.23
N LYS A 43 6.27 5.83 -25.32
CA LYS A 43 5.53 5.79 -26.59
C LYS A 43 5.38 7.17 -27.23
N LEU A 44 5.21 8.22 -26.44
CA LEU A 44 5.10 9.61 -26.91
C LEU A 44 6.45 10.25 -27.29
N GLY A 45 7.57 9.69 -26.82
CA GLY A 45 8.93 10.15 -27.13
C GLY A 45 9.56 9.60 -28.43
N LYS A 46 8.77 8.92 -29.28
CA LYS A 46 9.15 8.51 -30.65
C LYS A 46 8.21 9.17 -31.64
#